data_AF-A0A838L495-F1
#
_entry.id   AF-A0A838L495-F1
#
_cell.length_a   1.000
_cell.length_b   1.000
_cell.length_c   1.000
_cell.angle_alpha   90.00
_cell.angle_beta   90.00
_cell.angle_gamma   90.00
#
_symmetry.space_group_name_H-M   'P 1'
#
loop_
_entity.id
_entity.type
_entity.pdbx_description
1 polymer ?
#
loop_
_entity_poly.entity_id
_entity_poly.type
_entity_poly.pdbx_seq_one_letter_code
_entity_poly.pdbx_strand_id
1 'polypeptide(L)' 'MSIDETIIETPDGPMTWAEWKKKNPVQVPSRRTKGKDLPNKVKIRTDEK' A
#
# COMPACT_ATOMS: atom_id res chain seq x y z
N MET A 1 4.60 19.64 -4.86
CA MET A 1 3.83 18.62 -5.62
C MET A 1 3.38 17.57 -4.64
N SER A 2 2.09 17.22 -4.62
CA SER A 2 1.58 16.18 -3.74
C SER A 2 1.98 14.81 -4.29
N ILE A 3 2.41 13.88 -3.42
CA ILE A 3 2.75 12.51 -3.85
C ILE A 3 1.53 11.76 -4.41
N ASP A 4 0.33 12.25 -4.10
CA ASP A 4 -0.94 11.68 -4.54
C ASP A 4 -1.23 11.94 -6.03
N GLU A 5 -0.63 12.99 -6.61
CA GLU A 5 -0.74 13.37 -8.02
C GLU A 5 0.32 12.69 -8.89
N THR A 6 1.25 11.95 -8.28
CA THR A 6 2.27 11.20 -9.02
C THR A 6 1.61 10.15 -9.88
N ILE A 7 1.82 10.24 -11.20
CA ILE A 7 1.38 9.22 -12.16
C ILE A 7 2.32 8.03 -12.04
N ILE A 8 1.76 6.84 -11.85
CA ILE A 8 2.48 5.58 -11.81
C ILE A 8 2.03 4.67 -12.95
N GLU A 9 2.95 3.90 -13.50
CA GLU A 9 2.62 2.82 -14.43
C GLU A 9 2.16 1.59 -13.63
N THR A 10 0.99 1.07 -13.95
CA THR A 10 0.42 -0.13 -13.31
C THR A 10 -0.01 -1.14 -14.36
N PRO A 11 -0.18 -2.42 -14.02
CA PRO A 11 -0.63 -3.45 -14.96
C PRO A 11 -1.99 -3.15 -15.63
N ASP A 12 -2.84 -2.37 -14.97
CA ASP A 12 -4.16 -1.97 -15.47
C ASP A 12 -4.12 -0.67 -16.29
N GLY A 13 -2.93 -0.07 -16.48
CA GLY A 13 -2.72 1.21 -17.14
C GLY A 13 -2.16 2.31 -16.21
N PRO A 14 -1.78 3.47 -16.76
CA PRO A 14 -1.29 4.58 -15.97
C PRO A 14 -2.42 5.17 -15.11
N MET A 15 -2.15 5.36 -13.82
CA MET A 15 -3.09 6.01 -12.89
C MET A 15 -2.34 6.82 -11.84
N THR A 16 -3.05 7.65 -11.09
CA THR A 16 -2.44 8.41 -10.00
C THR A 16 -2.14 7.53 -8.80
N TRP A 17 -1.13 7.90 -8.01
CA TRP A 17 -0.81 7.24 -6.75
C TRP A 17 -2.02 7.17 -5.80
N ALA A 18 -2.87 8.20 -5.80
CA ALA A 18 -4.12 8.21 -5.06
C ALA A 18 -5.12 7.13 -5.52
N GLU A 19 -5.33 6.98 -6.84
CA GLU A 19 -6.20 5.96 -7.41
C GLU A 19 -5.69 4.55 -7.13
N TRP A 20 -4.37 4.36 -7.23
CA TRP A 20 -3.75 3.09 -6.92
C TRP A 20 -3.94 2.69 -5.45
N LYS A 21 -3.74 3.62 -4.50
CA LYS A 21 -3.98 3.37 -3.06
C LYS A 21 -5.43 3.05 -2.72
N LYS A 22 -6.40 3.61 -3.47
CA LYS A 22 -7.82 3.27 -3.30
C LYS A 22 -8.11 1.83 -3.73
N LYS A 23 -7.51 1.38 -4.83
CA LYS A 23 -7.64 0.01 -5.33
C LYS A 23 -6.85 -1.00 -4.51
N ASN A 24 -5.69 -0.59 -3.98
CA ASN A 24 -4.77 -1.41 -3.19
C ASN A 24 -4.63 -0.81 -1.79
N PRO A 25 -5.63 -0.96 -0.91
CA PRO A 25 -5.55 -0.43 0.43
C PRO A 25 -4.40 -1.13 1.16
N VAL A 26 -3.28 -0.42 1.33
CA VAL A 26 -2.21 -0.86 2.22
C VAL A 26 -2.79 -0.85 3.62
N GLN A 27 -3.05 -2.04 4.17
CA GLN A 27 -3.59 -2.17 5.50
C GLN A 27 -2.50 -1.73 6.48
N VAL A 28 -2.46 -0.43 6.80
CA VAL A 28 -1.56 0.08 7.83
C VAL A 28 -2.05 -0.51 9.15
N PRO A 29 -1.19 -1.22 9.90
CA PRO A 29 -1.58 -1.71 11.20
C PRO A 29 -2.11 -0.55 12.04
N SER A 30 -3.37 -0.63 12.47
CA SER A 30 -3.96 0.30 13.43
C SER A 30 -3.02 0.55 14.62
N ARG A 31 -3.17 1.66 15.34
CA ARG A 31 -2.39 1.92 16.57
C ARG A 31 -2.46 0.77 17.60
N ARG A 32 -3.55 -0.01 17.60
CA ARG A 32 -3.74 -1.18 18.48
C ARG A 32 -2.95 -2.43 18.05
N THR A 33 -2.61 -2.48 16.77
CA THR A 33 -1.99 -3.61 16.07
C THR A 33 -0.56 -3.30 15.63
N LYS A 34 -0.14 -2.03 15.70
CA LYS A 34 1.22 -1.57 15.43
C LYS A 34 2.20 -2.25 16.40
N GLY A 35 3.17 -3.00 15.87
CA GLY A 35 4.18 -3.72 16.65
C GLY A 35 3.75 -5.10 17.16
N LYS A 36 2.51 -5.54 16.87
CA LYS A 36 2.13 -6.93 17.07
C LYS A 36 2.46 -7.70 15.81
N ASP A 37 2.96 -8.93 15.98
CA ASP A 37 3.16 -9.85 14.87
C ASP A 37 1.79 -10.37 14.43
N LEU A 38 1.13 -9.58 13.59
CA LEU A 38 -0.16 -9.90 13.00
C LEU A 38 0.10 -10.41 11.60
N PRO A 39 -0.61 -11.46 11.16
CA PRO A 39 -0.52 -11.93 9.79
C PRO A 39 -0.96 -10.79 8.88
N ASN A 40 0.01 -10.09 8.29
CA ASN A 40 -0.26 -9.11 7.26
C ASN A 40 -0.84 -9.86 6.06
N LYS A 41 -2.03 -9.46 5.61
CA LYS A 41 -2.67 -10.07 4.43
C LYS A 41 -1.85 -9.86 3.15
N VAL A 42 -0.96 -8.88 3.16
CA VAL A 42 -0.02 -8.54 2.09
C VAL A 42 1.34 -8.28 2.75
N LYS A 43 2.38 -9.01 2.33
CA LYS A 43 3.75 -8.80 2.82
C LYS A 43 4.17 -7.37 2.47
N ILE A 44 4.60 -6.59 3.46
CA ILE A 44 5.00 -5.19 3.22
C ILE A 44 6.41 -5.16 2.61
N ARG A 45 7.20 -6.21 2.85
CA ARG A 45 8.55 -6.39 2.30
C ARG A 45 8.68 -7.76 1.64
N THR A 46 9.41 -7.81 0.54
CA THR A 46 9.66 -9.04 -0.23
C THR A 46 10.34 -10.14 0.61
N ASP A 47 11.10 -9.76 1.64
CA ASP A 47 11.88 -10.68 2.49
C ASP A 47 11.21 -11.04 3.82
N GLU A 48 9.94 -10.67 4.07
CA GLU A 48 9.20 -11.18 5.23
C GLU A 48 8.90 -12.67 5.02
N LYS A 49 9.38 -13.55 5.90
CA LYS A 49 9.24 -15.01 5.79
C LYS A 49 7.82 -15.45 6.11
#